data_AF-Q4C8M7-F1
#
_entry.id   AF-Q4C8M7-F1
#
_cell.length_a   1.000
_cell.length_b   1.000
_cell.length_c   1.000
_cell.angle_alpha   90.00
_cell.angle_beta   90.00
_cell.angle_gamma   90.00
#
_symmetry.space_group_name_H-M   'P 1'
#
loop_
_entity.id
_entity.type
_entity.pdbx_description
1 polymer ?
#
loop_
_entity_poly.entity_id
_entity_poly.type
_entity_poly.pdbx_seq_one_letter_code
_entity_poly.pdbx_strand_id
1 'polypeptide(L)'
;MIDLRKAVYYEYIDDGVVEIFDKYKWGLRRLGVNFSQELLETIVYCSRNLENTLMAFCSWVLWLKSRGEKPNSDILSETLINALKSEIGWIPYDYQKDFLQQNLDILESPQVSLWKTAEKELGASLRNRVIADISEEGELIFKVNVLLTDDEREKIERFKIYIDQLFL
;
A
#
# COMPACT_ATOMS: atom_id res chain seq x y z
N MET A 1 10.01 2.07 3.88
CA MET A 1 9.57 2.59 2.58
C MET A 1 10.24 1.82 1.44
N ILE A 2 9.49 1.16 0.56
CA ILE A 2 10.05 0.78 -0.74
C ILE A 2 10.01 2.05 -1.57
N ASP A 3 11.10 2.80 -1.50
CA ASP A 3 11.35 3.92 -2.36
C ASP A 3 11.98 3.35 -3.63
N LEU A 4 11.23 3.33 -4.73
CA LEU A 4 11.69 2.74 -5.98
C LEU A 4 13.02 3.36 -6.43
N ARG A 5 13.23 4.66 -6.17
CA ARG A 5 14.47 5.36 -6.52
C ARG A 5 15.69 4.96 -5.68
N LYS A 6 15.46 4.41 -4.50
CA LYS A 6 16.53 3.89 -3.62
C LYS A 6 16.70 2.38 -3.74
N ALA A 7 15.65 1.68 -4.17
CA ALA A 7 15.60 0.23 -4.15
C ALA A 7 16.25 -0.42 -5.37
N VAL A 8 16.45 0.33 -6.46
CA VAL A 8 17.15 -0.13 -7.66
C VAL A 8 18.28 0.82 -8.04
N TYR A 9 19.35 0.28 -8.63
CA TYR A 9 20.53 1.06 -9.01
C TYR A 9 20.41 1.54 -10.47
N TYR A 10 19.67 2.63 -10.68
CA TYR A 10 19.59 3.32 -11.97
C TYR A 10 19.91 4.80 -11.82
N GLU A 11 20.60 5.35 -12.82
CA GLU A 11 20.95 6.78 -12.88
C GLU A 11 19.70 7.66 -13.08
N TYR A 12 18.69 7.13 -13.77
CA TYR A 12 17.40 7.77 -13.99
C TYR A 12 16.27 6.75 -13.94
N ILE A 13 15.22 7.06 -13.18
CA ILE A 13 13.96 6.32 -13.16
C ILE A 13 12.87 7.31 -13.52
N ASP A 14 12.05 6.95 -14.50
CA ASP A 14 10.97 7.79 -14.98
C ASP A 14 9.98 8.14 -13.86
N ASP A 15 9.66 9.43 -13.71
CA ASP A 15 8.77 9.91 -12.64
C ASP A 15 7.36 9.32 -12.75
N GLY A 16 6.87 9.06 -13.98
CA GLY A 16 5.58 8.41 -14.20
C GLY A 16 5.57 6.96 -13.73
N VAL A 17 6.68 6.23 -13.91
CA VAL A 17 6.85 4.88 -13.34
C VAL A 17 6.79 4.92 -11.82
N VAL A 18 7.43 5.91 -11.18
CA VAL A 18 7.40 6.04 -9.72
C VAL A 18 6.01 6.40 -9.22
N GLU A 19 5.33 7.35 -9.85
CA GLU A 19 3.97 7.76 -9.49
C GLU A 19 2.99 6.59 -9.59
N ILE A 20 3.06 5.81 -10.68
CA ILE A 20 2.25 4.61 -10.85
C ILE A 20 2.61 3.59 -9.76
N PHE A 21 3.88 3.30 -9.53
CA PHE A 21 4.28 2.35 -8.50
C PHE A 21 3.76 2.76 -7.10
N ASP A 22 3.91 4.03 -6.73
CA ASP A 22 3.47 4.55 -5.43
C ASP A 22 1.96 4.40 -5.21
N LYS A 23 1.17 4.52 -6.28
CA LYS A 23 -0.28 4.31 -6.25
C LYS A 23 -0.67 2.86 -5.94
N TYR A 24 0.11 1.87 -6.38
CA TYR A 24 -0.25 0.45 -6.27
C TYR A 24 0.56 -0.33 -5.22
N LYS A 25 1.72 0.17 -4.76
CA LYS A 25 2.66 -0.57 -3.90
C LYS A 25 1.99 -1.14 -2.65
N TRP A 26 1.08 -0.39 -2.03
CA TRP A 26 0.38 -0.81 -0.82
C TRP A 26 -0.65 -1.90 -1.10
N GLY A 27 -1.37 -1.80 -2.22
CA GLY A 27 -2.28 -2.84 -2.69
C GLY A 27 -1.54 -4.14 -2.98
N LEU A 28 -0.46 -4.08 -3.74
CA LEU A 28 0.37 -5.24 -4.05
C LEU A 28 0.88 -5.93 -2.77
N ARG A 29 1.37 -5.16 -1.79
CA ARG A 29 1.81 -5.69 -0.50
C ARG A 29 0.68 -6.38 0.27
N ARG A 30 -0.49 -5.74 0.40
CA ARG A 30 -1.66 -6.33 1.08
C ARG A 30 -2.20 -7.57 0.37
N LEU A 31 -2.05 -7.62 -0.95
CA LEU A 31 -2.43 -8.79 -1.73
C LEU A 31 -1.48 -9.96 -1.54
N GLY A 32 -0.28 -9.72 -1.00
CA GLY A 32 0.70 -10.76 -0.67
C GLY A 32 1.89 -10.80 -1.62
N VAL A 33 2.12 -9.77 -2.43
CA VAL A 33 3.29 -9.67 -3.31
C VAL A 33 4.53 -9.36 -2.48
N ASN A 34 5.57 -10.18 -2.66
CA ASN A 34 6.90 -9.95 -2.13
C ASN A 34 7.72 -9.13 -3.14
N PHE A 35 8.22 -7.97 -2.72
CA PHE A 35 9.06 -7.10 -3.53
C PHE A 35 10.52 -7.56 -3.54
N SER A 36 10.84 -8.50 -4.42
CA SER A 36 12.22 -8.87 -4.73
C SER A 36 12.92 -7.79 -5.57
N GLN A 37 14.25 -7.81 -5.59
CA GLN A 37 15.03 -6.93 -6.46
C GLN A 37 14.63 -7.09 -7.94
N GLU A 38 14.45 -8.33 -8.41
CA GLU A 38 14.01 -8.61 -9.79
C GLU A 38 12.65 -7.96 -10.10
N LEU A 39 11.68 -8.04 -9.19
CA LEU A 39 10.38 -7.43 -9.40
C LEU A 39 10.49 -5.91 -9.51
N LEU A 40 11.27 -5.28 -8.63
CA LEU A 40 11.46 -3.83 -8.65
C LEU A 40 12.18 -3.36 -9.92
N GLU A 41 13.21 -4.08 -10.38
CA GLU A 41 13.87 -3.82 -11.66
C GLU A 41 12.90 -4.00 -12.84
N THR A 42 12.08 -5.06 -12.81
CA THR A 42 11.06 -5.33 -13.84
C THR A 42 10.02 -4.21 -13.91
N ILE A 43 9.60 -3.65 -12.77
CA ILE A 43 8.70 -2.49 -12.72
C ILE A 43 9.35 -1.27 -13.39
N VAL A 44 10.63 -1.01 -13.09
CA VAL A 44 11.37 0.12 -13.70
C VAL A 44 11.50 -0.01 -15.21
N TYR A 45 11.70 -1.22 -15.72
CA TYR A 45 11.78 -1.46 -17.17
C TYR A 45 10.43 -1.53 -17.88
N CYS A 46 9.32 -1.65 -17.15
CA CYS A 46 7.97 -1.71 -17.71
C CYS A 46 7.52 -0.32 -18.17
N SER A 47 8.09 0.16 -19.27
CA SER A 47 7.82 1.50 -19.82
C SER A 47 6.45 1.62 -20.50
N ARG A 48 5.80 0.50 -20.81
CA ARG A 48 4.49 0.46 -21.49
C ARG A 48 3.51 -0.40 -20.71
N ASN A 49 2.29 0.09 -20.52
CA ASN A 49 1.19 -0.61 -19.86
C ASN A 49 1.40 -0.95 -18.37
N LEU A 50 2.34 -0.31 -17.67
CA LEU A 50 2.58 -0.55 -16.23
C LEU A 50 1.30 -0.40 -15.41
N GLU A 51 0.63 0.76 -15.48
CA GLU A 51 -0.58 1.01 -14.70
C GLU A 51 -1.70 0.02 -15.02
N ASN A 52 -1.91 -0.26 -16.31
CA ASN A 52 -2.92 -1.24 -16.75
C ASN A 52 -2.62 -2.64 -16.21
N THR A 53 -1.35 -3.04 -16.20
CA THR A 53 -0.91 -4.35 -15.71
C THR A 53 -1.06 -4.45 -14.18
N LEU A 54 -0.65 -3.42 -13.44
CA LEU A 54 -0.81 -3.39 -11.98
C LEU A 54 -2.28 -3.37 -11.58
N MET A 55 -3.11 -2.61 -12.29
CA MET A 55 -4.57 -2.59 -12.11
C MET A 55 -5.18 -3.97 -12.36
N ALA A 56 -4.84 -4.60 -13.49
CA ALA A 56 -5.34 -5.91 -13.86
C ALA A 56 -4.93 -7.00 -12.85
N PHE A 57 -3.68 -6.96 -12.40
CA PHE A 57 -3.15 -7.85 -11.39
C PHE A 57 -3.88 -7.70 -10.06
N CYS A 58 -4.00 -6.48 -9.54
CA CYS A 58 -4.70 -6.24 -8.28
C CYS A 58 -6.15 -6.76 -8.34
N SER A 59 -6.85 -6.47 -9.44
CA SER A 59 -8.24 -6.90 -9.63
C SER A 59 -8.38 -8.43 -9.69
N TRP A 60 -7.46 -9.10 -10.37
CA TRP A 60 -7.45 -10.56 -10.48
C TRP A 60 -7.19 -11.25 -9.14
N VAL A 61 -6.20 -10.79 -8.37
CA VAL A 61 -5.92 -11.39 -7.06
C VAL A 61 -7.10 -11.19 -6.10
N LEU A 62 -7.74 -10.01 -6.12
CA LEU A 62 -8.97 -9.77 -5.36
C LEU A 62 -10.08 -10.74 -5.75
N TRP A 63 -10.28 -10.96 -7.05
CA TRP A 63 -11.27 -11.91 -7.54
C TRP A 63 -10.97 -13.34 -7.06
N LEU A 64 -9.73 -13.82 -7.16
CA LEU A 64 -9.34 -15.14 -6.65
C LEU A 64 -9.64 -15.27 -5.15
N LYS A 65 -9.24 -14.28 -4.34
CA LYS A 65 -9.51 -14.27 -2.90
C LYS A 65 -11.00 -14.27 -2.58
N SER A 66 -11.82 -13.58 -3.37
CA SER A 66 -13.29 -13.58 -3.21
C SER A 66 -13.91 -14.97 -3.40
N ARG A 67 -13.24 -15.85 -4.16
CA ARG A 67 -13.64 -17.24 -4.36
C ARG A 67 -13.11 -18.18 -3.27
N GLY A 68 -12.44 -17.64 -2.25
CA GLY A 68 -11.84 -18.40 -1.17
C GLY A 68 -10.44 -18.95 -1.48
N GLU A 69 -9.85 -18.56 -2.62
CA GLU A 69 -8.50 -18.98 -2.96
C GLU A 69 -7.46 -18.25 -2.10
N LYS A 70 -6.37 -18.96 -1.78
CA LYS A 70 -5.26 -18.43 -0.97
C LYS A 70 -3.95 -18.56 -1.77
N PRO A 71 -3.76 -17.72 -2.80
CA PRO A 71 -2.57 -17.79 -3.63
C PRO A 71 -1.31 -17.54 -2.81
N ASN A 72 -0.27 -18.33 -3.08
CA ASN A 72 1.03 -18.22 -2.41
C ASN A 72 1.75 -16.92 -2.85
N SER A 73 2.44 -16.27 -1.92
CA SER A 73 3.14 -14.99 -2.17
C SER A 73 4.18 -15.06 -3.28
N ASP A 74 4.93 -16.16 -3.37
CA ASP A 74 5.98 -16.34 -4.36
C ASP A 74 5.37 -16.54 -5.75
N ILE A 75 4.27 -17.31 -5.83
CA ILE A 75 3.50 -17.47 -7.07
C ILE A 75 2.93 -16.12 -7.53
N LEU A 76 2.43 -15.30 -6.61
CA LEU A 76 1.92 -13.96 -6.92
C LEU A 76 3.03 -13.05 -7.46
N SER A 77 4.18 -13.02 -6.81
CA SER A 77 5.35 -12.25 -7.25
C SER A 77 5.85 -12.69 -8.63
N GLU A 78 6.01 -14.00 -8.85
CA GLU A 78 6.41 -14.56 -10.15
C GLU A 78 5.40 -14.25 -11.25
N THR A 79 4.10 -14.38 -10.96
CA THR A 79 3.02 -14.03 -11.90
C THR A 79 3.08 -12.57 -12.26
N LEU A 80 3.30 -11.68 -11.29
CA LEU A 80 3.44 -10.24 -11.55
C LEU A 80 4.66 -9.93 -12.41
N ILE A 81 5.82 -10.54 -12.13
CA ILE A 81 7.03 -10.39 -12.96
C ILE A 81 6.73 -10.79 -14.41
N ASN A 82 6.11 -11.96 -14.61
CA ASN A 82 5.75 -12.44 -15.94
C ASN A 82 4.72 -11.54 -16.63
N ALA A 83 3.75 -10.99 -15.89
CA ALA A 83 2.78 -10.05 -16.40
C ALA A 83 3.43 -8.74 -16.88
N LEU A 84 4.38 -8.20 -16.10
CA LEU A 84 5.10 -6.97 -16.43
C LEU A 84 6.08 -7.14 -17.59
N LYS A 85 6.62 -8.34 -17.80
CA LYS A 85 7.48 -8.69 -18.96
C LYS A 85 6.67 -8.85 -20.26
N SER A 86 5.34 -8.85 -20.22
CA SER A 86 4.48 -8.95 -21.41
C SER A 86 4.49 -7.66 -22.24
N GLU A 87 4.98 -7.73 -23.47
CA GLU A 87 5.09 -6.56 -24.37
C GLU A 87 3.74 -5.92 -24.72
N ILE A 88 2.67 -6.72 -24.78
CA ILE A 88 1.32 -6.28 -25.18
C ILE A 88 0.45 -5.82 -24.00
N GLY A 89 0.99 -5.87 -22.78
CA GLY A 89 0.22 -5.73 -21.54
C GLY A 89 -0.49 -7.04 -21.16
N TRP A 90 -0.51 -7.35 -19.87
CA TRP A 90 -1.15 -8.55 -19.37
C TRP A 90 -2.55 -8.24 -18.84
N ILE A 91 -3.54 -9.00 -19.33
CA ILE A 91 -4.90 -9.00 -18.83
C ILE A 91 -5.28 -10.48 -18.61
N PRO A 92 -5.56 -10.90 -17.36
CA PRO A 92 -5.95 -12.27 -17.09
C PRO A 92 -7.31 -12.59 -17.71
N TYR A 93 -7.54 -13.85 -18.07
CA TYR A 93 -8.81 -14.30 -18.65
C TYR A 93 -10.01 -13.98 -17.74
N ASP A 94 -9.83 -14.17 -16.44
CA ASP A 94 -10.84 -13.87 -15.42
C ASP A 94 -10.76 -12.42 -14.90
N TYR A 95 -10.26 -11.48 -15.72
CA TYR A 95 -10.19 -10.08 -15.34
C TYR A 95 -11.59 -9.47 -15.19
N GLN A 96 -11.93 -9.11 -13.96
CA GLN A 96 -13.12 -8.33 -13.64
C GLN A 96 -12.69 -6.88 -13.44
N LYS A 97 -13.02 -6.00 -14.39
CA LYS A 97 -12.58 -4.59 -14.38
C LYS A 97 -13.00 -3.83 -13.11
N ASP A 98 -14.15 -4.19 -12.55
CA ASP A 98 -14.76 -3.43 -11.47
C ASP A 98 -14.33 -3.89 -10.06
N PHE A 99 -13.64 -5.03 -9.94
CA PHE A 99 -13.27 -5.58 -8.62
C PHE A 99 -12.31 -4.66 -7.86
N LEU A 100 -11.27 -4.14 -8.51
CA LEU A 100 -10.41 -3.15 -7.85
C LEU A 100 -11.15 -1.87 -7.50
N GLN A 101 -12.09 -1.42 -8.35
CA GLN A 101 -12.86 -0.21 -8.11
C GLN A 101 -13.78 -0.33 -6.89
N GLN A 102 -14.23 -1.55 -6.58
CA GLN A 102 -15.02 -1.87 -5.38
C GLN A 102 -14.15 -2.01 -4.11
N ASN A 103 -12.83 -2.08 -4.25
CA ASN A 103 -11.88 -2.34 -3.15
C ASN A 103 -10.70 -1.35 -3.17
N LEU A 104 -10.96 -0.07 -3.46
CA LEU A 104 -9.89 0.95 -3.59
C LEU A 104 -9.14 1.20 -2.27
N ASP A 105 -9.74 0.85 -1.14
CA ASP A 105 -9.13 0.94 0.20
C ASP A 105 -7.84 0.13 0.32
N ILE A 106 -7.67 -0.95 -0.47
CA ILE A 106 -6.43 -1.72 -0.45
C ILE A 106 -5.23 -0.92 -0.97
N LEU A 107 -5.45 0.14 -1.76
CA LEU A 107 -4.40 0.97 -2.33
C LEU A 107 -3.92 2.05 -1.35
N GLU A 108 -4.68 2.33 -0.29
CA GLU A 108 -4.36 3.39 0.66
C GLU A 108 -3.11 3.06 1.45
N SER A 109 -2.26 4.04 1.76
CA SER A 109 -1.14 3.79 2.65
C SER A 109 -1.64 3.37 4.05
N PRO A 110 -0.86 2.58 4.81
CA PRO A 110 -1.11 2.34 6.22
C PRO A 110 -1.40 3.64 6.98
N GLN A 111 -0.64 4.70 6.70
CA GLN A 111 -0.88 6.03 7.25
C GLN A 111 -2.31 6.53 7.07
N VAL A 112 -2.83 6.51 5.83
CA VAL A 112 -4.19 7.00 5.51
C VAL A 112 -5.23 6.15 6.23
N SER A 113 -5.05 4.82 6.22
CA SER A 113 -5.94 3.90 6.91
C SER A 113 -5.97 4.17 8.42
N LEU A 114 -4.80 4.36 9.03
CA LEU A 114 -4.69 4.65 10.46
C LEU A 114 -5.23 6.03 10.80
N TRP A 115 -5.04 7.05 9.98
CA TRP A 115 -5.61 8.37 10.21
C TRP A 115 -7.15 8.35 10.19
N LYS A 116 -7.76 7.61 9.26
CA LYS A 116 -9.22 7.44 9.23
C LYS A 116 -9.74 6.77 10.50
N THR A 117 -8.98 5.84 11.06
CA THR A 117 -9.35 5.19 12.32
C THR A 117 -9.11 6.10 13.52
N ALA A 118 -7.97 6.80 13.54
CA ALA A 118 -7.65 7.80 14.54
C ALA A 118 -8.71 8.89 14.59
N GLU A 119 -9.23 9.35 13.45
CA GLU A 119 -10.32 10.32 13.38
C GLU A 119 -11.62 9.82 14.05
N LYS A 120 -11.94 8.52 13.91
CA LYS A 120 -13.11 7.93 14.58
C LYS A 120 -12.97 7.88 16.10
N GLU A 121 -11.77 7.58 16.59
CA GLU A 121 -11.49 7.39 18.02
C GLU A 121 -11.12 8.71 18.75
N LEU A 122 -10.39 9.60 18.07
CA LEU A 122 -9.82 10.84 18.63
C LEU A 122 -10.54 12.11 18.16
N GLY A 123 -11.43 12.00 17.17
CA GLY A 123 -12.11 13.13 16.51
C GLY A 123 -11.28 13.77 15.38
N ALA A 124 -11.94 14.51 14.49
CA ALA A 124 -11.32 15.13 13.29
C ALA A 124 -10.39 16.32 13.56
N SER A 125 -10.11 16.63 14.83
CA SER A 125 -9.32 17.80 15.21
C SER A 125 -7.90 17.72 14.62
N LEU A 126 -7.49 18.78 13.90
CA LEU A 126 -6.12 18.99 13.42
C LEU A 126 -5.06 18.84 14.53
N ARG A 127 -5.45 18.93 15.82
CA ARG A 127 -4.56 18.66 16.96
C ARG A 127 -4.06 17.23 17.01
N ASN A 128 -4.79 16.25 16.48
CA ASN A 128 -4.30 14.86 16.48
C ASN A 128 -2.99 14.72 15.68
N ARG A 129 -2.85 15.46 14.56
CA ARG A 129 -1.60 15.59 13.78
C ARG A 129 -0.49 16.41 14.48
N VAL A 130 -0.86 17.25 15.45
CA VAL A 130 0.10 18.02 16.26
C VAL A 130 0.71 17.14 17.33
N ILE A 131 -0.03 16.16 17.84
CA ILE A 131 0.36 15.33 18.98
C ILE A 131 1.08 14.05 18.54
N ALA A 132 0.59 13.42 17.47
CA ALA A 132 1.21 12.29 16.83
C ALA A 132 1.15 12.48 15.31
N ASP A 133 2.27 12.33 14.62
CA ASP A 133 2.28 12.04 13.20
C ASP A 133 2.20 10.52 13.00
N ILE A 134 1.79 10.07 11.84
CA ILE A 134 1.80 8.65 11.48
C ILE A 134 2.72 8.55 10.26
N SER A 135 3.72 7.69 10.27
CA SER A 135 4.59 7.47 9.08
C SER A 135 3.79 6.82 7.94
N GLU A 136 4.32 6.82 6.72
CA GLU A 136 3.66 6.16 5.57
C GLU A 136 3.37 4.67 5.88
N GLU A 137 4.28 4.02 6.61
CA GLU A 137 4.23 2.64 7.08
C GLU A 137 3.25 2.40 8.24
N GLY A 138 2.74 3.46 8.86
CA GLY A 138 1.79 3.37 9.97
C GLY A 138 2.41 3.46 11.36
N GLU A 139 3.67 3.89 11.48
CA GLU A 139 4.34 4.08 12.76
C GLU A 139 3.90 5.39 13.43
N LEU A 140 3.60 5.36 14.72
CA LEU A 140 3.23 6.55 15.48
C LEU A 140 4.48 7.37 15.84
N ILE A 141 4.50 8.65 15.45
CA ILE A 141 5.58 9.60 15.70
C ILE A 141 5.07 10.70 16.63
N PHE A 142 5.40 10.62 17.92
CA PHE A 142 4.94 11.62 18.89
C PHE A 142 5.83 12.87 18.88
N LYS A 143 5.22 14.06 18.88
CA LYS A 143 5.97 15.32 19.03
C LYS A 143 6.23 15.58 20.51
N VAL A 144 7.51 15.64 20.89
CA VAL A 144 7.98 15.57 22.28
C VAL A 144 7.63 16.81 23.13
N ASN A 145 7.00 17.85 22.59
CA ASN A 145 6.83 19.14 23.28
C ASN A 145 5.39 19.71 23.21
N VAL A 146 4.36 18.86 23.22
CA VAL A 146 2.97 19.33 23.22
C VAL A 146 2.38 19.23 24.63
N LEU A 147 1.88 20.35 25.16
CA LEU A 147 1.07 20.35 26.38
C LEU A 147 -0.31 19.75 26.07
N LEU A 148 -0.60 18.61 26.68
CA LEU A 148 -1.86 17.88 26.53
C LEU A 148 -2.74 18.07 27.77
N THR A 149 -4.04 18.20 27.56
CA THR A 149 -5.06 18.03 28.61
C THR A 149 -5.16 16.56 29.04
N ASP A 150 -5.77 16.30 30.20
CA ASP A 150 -5.93 14.92 30.70
C ASP A 150 -6.84 14.07 29.78
N ASP A 151 -7.89 14.66 29.20
CA ASP A 151 -8.75 14.00 28.19
C ASP A 151 -7.96 13.63 26.92
N GLU A 152 -7.10 14.53 26.44
CA GLU A 152 -6.25 14.26 25.27
C GLU A 152 -5.26 13.12 25.57
N ARG A 153 -4.67 13.08 26.77
CA ARG A 153 -3.78 11.97 27.18
C ARG A 153 -4.52 10.63 27.20
N GLU A 154 -5.71 10.57 27.79
CA GLU A 154 -6.49 9.34 27.86
C GLU A 154 -6.88 8.82 26.48
N LYS A 155 -7.25 9.71 25.56
CA LYS A 155 -7.57 9.35 24.16
C LYS A 155 -6.36 8.79 23.42
N ILE A 156 -5.17 9.38 23.61
CA ILE A 156 -3.93 8.89 22.99
C ILE A 156 -3.56 7.50 23.51
N GLU A 157 -3.65 7.27 24.82
CA GLU A 157 -3.35 5.94 25.39
C GLU A 157 -4.32 4.86 24.88
N ARG A 158 -5.61 5.19 24.73
CA ARG A 158 -6.58 4.28 24.09
C ARG A 158 -6.23 3.99 22.63
N PHE A 159 -5.83 5.01 21.88
CA PHE A 159 -5.43 4.83 20.49
C PHE A 159 -4.15 4.00 20.35
N LYS A 160 -3.17 4.14 21.26
CA LYS A 160 -1.98 3.27 21.29
C LYS A 160 -2.36 1.81 21.47
N ILE A 161 -3.20 1.50 22.45
CA ILE A 161 -3.67 0.12 22.70
C ILE A 161 -4.38 -0.43 21.46
N TYR A 162 -5.22 0.38 20.81
CA TYR A 162 -5.91 -0.02 19.58
C TYR A 162 -4.94 -0.31 18.43
N ILE A 163 -3.91 0.52 18.25
CA ILE A 163 -2.88 0.33 17.22
C ILE A 163 -2.05 -0.92 17.51
N ASP A 164 -1.62 -1.13 18.75
CA ASP A 164 -0.86 -2.33 19.14
C ASP A 164 -1.65 -3.62 18.86
N GLN A 165 -2.99 -3.58 18.95
CA GLN A 165 -3.86 -4.71 18.59
C GLN A 165 -3.98 -4.97 17.09
N LEU A 166 -3.72 -3.97 16.22
CA LEU A 166 -3.76 -4.14 14.76
C LEU A 166 -2.46 -4.73 14.20
N PHE A 167 -1.35 -4.60 14.92
CA PHE A 167 -0.01 -5.02 14.48
C PHE A 167 0.53 -6.26 15.24
N LEU A 168 -0.26 -6.87 16.12
CA LEU A 168 -0.04 -8.19 16.75
C LEU A 168 -0.78 -9.31 16.00
#